data_AF-M5FSL6-F1
#
_entry.id   AF-M5FSL6-F1
#
_cell.length_a   1.000
_cell.length_b   1.000
_cell.length_c   1.000
_cell.angle_alpha   90.00
_cell.angle_beta   90.00
_cell.angle_gamma   90.00
#
_symmetry.space_group_name_H-M   'P 1'
#
loop_
_entity.id
_entity.type
_entity.pdbx_description
1 polymer ?
#
loop_
_entity_poly.entity_id
_entity_poly.type
_entity_poly.pdbx_seq_one_letter_code
_entity_poly.pdbx_strand_id
1 'polypeptide(L)'
;MLSVISHHAHLLLVLAMELMSRVPRSILMRLRKALGGAAVHWLVVPAIRFLQKHETPLFVKPCRASYQIRSEMSAMRLARSMSTIPIPRPILGVSCSAGNWIIMTRIKGVTLGSIIEQMPDEDLQRITAQLHAYFLQLASSFCGPFQNLEAMMDQIGCKLRRDCGPPVFTHGDLACHNIMVDPESGNVTGVIDWEQAMWGPPFWEMVKGRMSLVAYDPNTVGVARWQSSLAGILGTGFEEELGEEQRTLEWGIPWDALESEHSGHRAHPRSANIGVLILRL
;
A
#
# COMPACT_ATOMS: atom_id res chain seq x y z
N MET A 1 9.82 26.90 -21.81
CA MET A 1 8.38 27.21 -21.98
C MET A 1 7.47 26.14 -21.36
N LEU A 2 7.75 24.83 -21.50
CA LEU A 2 7.01 23.74 -20.86
C LEU A 2 7.10 23.72 -19.32
N SER A 3 8.21 24.15 -18.72
CA SER A 3 8.38 24.19 -17.25
C SER A 3 7.52 25.26 -16.56
N VAL A 4 7.28 26.39 -17.21
CA VAL A 4 6.49 27.51 -16.66
C VAL A 4 5.00 27.21 -16.70
N ILE A 5 4.52 26.57 -17.78
CA ILE A 5 3.11 26.14 -17.92
C ILE A 5 2.78 25.04 -16.90
N SER A 6 3.71 24.11 -16.65
CA SER A 6 3.60 23.08 -15.61
C SER A 6 3.48 23.67 -14.20
N HIS A 7 4.27 24.72 -13.89
CA HIS A 7 4.25 25.35 -12.58
C HIS A 7 2.94 26.11 -12.30
N HIS A 8 2.37 26.80 -13.29
CA HIS A 8 1.10 27.52 -13.14
C HIS A 8 -0.11 26.58 -13.05
N ALA A 9 -0.12 25.49 -13.83
CA ALA A 9 -1.16 24.46 -13.71
C ALA A 9 -1.07 23.73 -12.36
N HIS A 10 0.14 23.46 -11.87
CA HIS A 10 0.38 22.91 -10.53
C HIS A 10 -0.09 23.87 -9.43
N LEU A 11 0.28 25.16 -9.50
CA LEU A 11 -0.18 26.18 -8.56
C LEU A 11 -1.69 26.35 -8.60
N LEU A 12 -2.33 26.35 -9.77
CA LEU A 12 -3.79 26.45 -9.90
C LEU A 12 -4.50 25.20 -9.36
N LEU A 13 -3.96 24.01 -9.59
CA LEU A 13 -4.54 22.76 -9.07
C LEU A 13 -4.34 22.63 -7.56
N VAL A 14 -3.15 22.97 -7.05
CA VAL A 14 -2.84 22.99 -5.62
C VAL A 14 -3.63 24.11 -4.93
N LEU A 15 -3.73 25.30 -5.51
CA LEU A 15 -4.59 26.38 -5.02
C LEU A 15 -6.04 25.97 -5.03
N ALA A 16 -6.54 25.35 -6.11
CA ALA A 16 -7.93 24.87 -6.15
C ALA A 16 -8.18 23.79 -5.09
N MET A 17 -7.24 22.86 -4.90
CA MET A 17 -7.34 21.80 -3.89
C MET A 17 -7.19 22.32 -2.45
N GLU A 18 -6.33 23.31 -2.21
CA GLU A 18 -6.12 24.00 -0.93
C GLU A 18 -7.31 24.92 -0.60
N LEU A 19 -7.88 25.61 -1.59
CA LEU A 19 -9.14 26.34 -1.43
C LEU A 19 -10.26 25.37 -1.08
N MET A 20 -10.35 24.23 -1.77
CA MET A 20 -11.35 23.19 -1.49
C MET A 20 -11.14 22.55 -0.11
N SER A 21 -9.90 22.36 0.37
CA SER A 21 -9.65 21.76 1.69
C SER A 21 -10.02 22.68 2.85
N ARG A 22 -10.00 24.01 2.63
CA ARG A 22 -10.39 25.04 3.61
C ARG A 22 -11.88 25.40 3.56
N VAL A 23 -12.60 24.97 2.53
CA VAL A 23 -14.04 25.17 2.38
C VAL A 23 -14.79 24.13 3.24
N PRO A 24 -15.67 24.55 4.17
CA PRO A 24 -16.48 23.63 4.96
C PRO A 24 -17.19 22.57 4.10
N ARG A 25 -17.22 21.31 4.55
CA ARG A 25 -17.83 20.18 3.83
C ARG A 25 -19.25 20.48 3.34
N SER A 26 -20.03 21.27 4.09
CA SER A 26 -21.38 21.72 3.74
C SER A 26 -21.42 22.61 2.49
N ILE A 27 -20.45 23.49 2.31
CA ILE A 27 -20.33 24.39 1.14
C ILE A 27 -19.85 23.63 -0.08
N LEU A 28 -18.90 22.71 0.10
CA LEU A 28 -18.38 21.83 -0.95
C LEU A 28 -19.48 20.91 -1.51
N MET A 29 -20.35 20.38 -0.64
CA MET A 29 -21.53 19.62 -1.07
C MET A 29 -22.54 20.50 -1.83
N ARG A 30 -22.75 21.76 -1.42
CA ARG A 30 -23.60 22.70 -2.15
C ARG A 30 -23.02 23.08 -3.51
N LEU A 31 -21.71 23.33 -3.61
CA LEU A 31 -21.01 23.59 -4.87
C LEU A 31 -21.05 22.38 -5.80
N ARG A 32 -20.85 21.16 -5.28
CA ARG A 32 -20.99 19.91 -6.06
C ARG A 32 -22.40 19.69 -6.57
N LYS A 33 -23.41 20.11 -5.79
CA LYS A 33 -24.83 20.09 -6.19
C LYS A 33 -25.17 21.20 -7.19
N ALA A 34 -24.53 22.36 -7.09
CA ALA A 34 -24.74 23.53 -7.95
C ALA A 34 -24.01 23.46 -9.30
N LEU A 35 -22.79 22.92 -9.33
CA LEU A 35 -21.96 22.78 -10.53
C LEU A 35 -22.32 21.54 -11.38
N GLY A 36 -23.12 20.63 -10.83
CA GLY A 36 -23.52 19.38 -11.49
C GLY A 36 -22.36 18.39 -11.67
N GLY A 37 -22.68 17.13 -12.00
CA GLY A 37 -21.68 16.09 -12.29
C GLY A 37 -20.76 16.42 -13.47
N ALA A 38 -21.24 17.27 -14.39
CA ALA A 38 -20.50 17.70 -15.58
C ALA A 38 -19.23 18.51 -15.23
N ALA A 39 -19.30 19.46 -14.30
CA ALA A 39 -18.13 20.28 -13.94
C ALA A 39 -16.99 19.46 -13.29
N VAL A 40 -17.34 18.44 -12.50
CA VAL A 40 -16.37 17.48 -11.96
C VAL A 40 -15.68 16.74 -13.10
N HIS A 41 -16.42 16.34 -14.13
CA HIS A 41 -15.86 15.67 -15.29
C HIS A 41 -14.92 16.59 -16.11
N TRP A 42 -15.29 17.86 -16.32
CA TRP A 42 -14.52 18.81 -17.13
C TRP A 42 -13.23 19.32 -16.48
N LEU A 43 -13.15 19.34 -15.14
CA LEU A 43 -11.96 19.83 -14.42
C LEU A 43 -11.08 18.69 -13.88
N VAL A 44 -11.69 17.68 -13.25
CA VAL A 44 -10.94 16.66 -12.51
C VAL A 44 -10.30 15.65 -13.44
N VAL A 45 -11.02 15.15 -14.46
CA VAL A 45 -10.49 14.13 -15.37
C VAL A 45 -9.32 14.66 -16.21
N PRO A 46 -9.38 15.86 -16.82
CA PRO A 46 -8.23 16.41 -17.51
C PRO A 46 -7.02 16.66 -16.61
N ALA A 47 -7.24 17.13 -15.37
CA ALA A 47 -6.17 17.32 -14.40
C ALA A 47 -5.49 15.99 -14.03
N ILE A 48 -6.27 14.94 -13.77
CA ILE A 48 -5.74 13.59 -13.49
C ILE A 48 -4.93 13.08 -14.68
N ARG A 49 -5.46 13.17 -15.91
CA ARG A 49 -4.74 12.76 -17.12
C ARG A 49 -3.45 13.55 -17.32
N PHE A 50 -3.46 14.84 -17.02
CA PHE A 50 -2.26 15.67 -17.06
C PHE A 50 -1.22 15.16 -16.06
N LEU A 51 -1.60 14.96 -14.79
CA LEU A 51 -0.68 14.45 -13.76
C LEU A 51 -0.15 13.05 -14.06
N GLN A 52 -0.92 12.20 -14.75
CA GLN A 52 -0.49 10.86 -15.17
C GLN A 52 0.47 10.90 -16.35
N LYS A 53 0.29 11.84 -17.28
CA LYS A 53 1.10 11.95 -18.50
C LYS A 53 2.41 12.71 -18.30
N HIS A 54 2.45 13.60 -17.33
CA HIS A 54 3.59 14.48 -17.11
C HIS A 54 4.36 14.12 -15.85
N GLU A 55 5.69 14.24 -15.93
CA GLU A 55 6.55 14.11 -14.77
C GLU A 55 6.34 15.32 -13.86
N THR A 56 5.59 15.11 -12.78
CA THR A 56 5.31 16.11 -11.77
C THR A 56 5.74 15.60 -10.40
N PRO A 57 5.91 16.47 -9.38
CA PRO A 57 6.13 16.04 -8.00
C PRO A 57 4.99 15.20 -7.41
N LEU A 58 3.87 15.05 -8.13
CA LEU A 58 2.70 14.29 -7.73
C LEU A 58 2.61 12.99 -8.52
N PHE A 59 2.07 11.97 -7.86
CA PHE A 59 1.69 10.70 -8.45
C PHE A 59 0.19 10.48 -8.26
N VAL A 60 -0.44 9.89 -9.28
CA VAL A 60 -1.87 9.55 -9.24
C VAL A 60 -2.03 8.04 -9.36
N LYS A 61 -2.40 7.41 -8.25
CA LYS A 61 -2.71 5.97 -8.20
C LYS A 61 -4.21 5.76 -8.48
N PRO A 62 -4.59 4.96 -9.50
CA PRO A 62 -5.97 4.53 -9.65
C PRO A 62 -6.34 3.51 -8.56
N CYS A 63 -7.55 3.60 -8.03
CA CYS A 63 -8.10 2.63 -7.08
C CYS A 63 -9.30 1.93 -7.74
N ARG A 64 -9.53 0.66 -7.38
CA ARG A 64 -10.69 -0.10 -7.89
C ARG A 64 -11.99 0.38 -7.24
N ALA A 65 -11.94 0.71 -5.96
CA ALA A 65 -13.11 1.10 -5.19
C ALA A 65 -12.87 2.32 -4.29
N SER A 66 -13.94 3.02 -3.93
CA SER A 66 -13.89 4.22 -3.09
C SER A 66 -13.43 3.92 -1.65
N TYR A 67 -13.66 2.70 -1.14
CA TYR A 67 -13.18 2.31 0.19
C TYR A 67 -11.65 2.13 0.23
N GLN A 68 -11.03 1.69 -0.87
CA GLN A 68 -9.57 1.54 -0.97
C GLN A 68 -8.87 2.88 -0.82
N ILE A 69 -9.44 3.96 -1.39
CA ILE A 69 -8.93 5.33 -1.21
C ILE A 69 -8.75 5.64 0.28
N ARG A 70 -9.79 5.38 1.09
CA ARG A 70 -9.73 5.67 2.53
C ARG A 70 -8.74 4.75 3.24
N SER A 71 -8.75 3.47 2.93
CA SER A 71 -7.89 2.46 3.58
C SER A 71 -6.42 2.78 3.37
N GLU A 72 -6.00 2.90 2.12
CA GLU A 72 -4.60 3.13 1.75
C GLU A 72 -4.10 4.49 2.22
N MET A 73 -4.91 5.56 2.11
CA MET A 73 -4.53 6.88 2.62
C MET A 73 -4.35 6.89 4.14
N SER A 74 -5.20 6.16 4.88
CA SER A 74 -5.07 6.05 6.34
C SER A 74 -3.85 5.23 6.72
N ALA A 75 -3.60 4.11 6.03
CA ALA A 75 -2.42 3.28 6.22
C ALA A 75 -1.13 4.08 6.03
N MET A 76 -1.01 4.82 4.91
CA MET A 76 0.16 5.69 4.67
C MET A 76 0.32 6.75 5.77
N ARG A 77 -0.76 7.36 6.26
CA ARG A 77 -0.69 8.36 7.34
C ARG A 77 -0.21 7.77 8.65
N LEU A 78 -0.75 6.61 9.02
CA LEU A 78 -0.40 5.91 10.24
C LEU A 78 1.07 5.46 10.20
N ALA A 79 1.46 4.75 9.14
CA ALA A 79 2.83 4.29 8.92
C ALA A 79 3.86 5.45 8.97
N ARG A 80 3.52 6.61 8.38
CA ARG A 80 4.37 7.81 8.44
C ARG A 80 4.47 8.42 9.83
N SER A 81 3.44 8.29 10.66
CA SER A 81 3.46 8.82 12.03
C SER A 81 4.27 7.98 13.00
N MET A 82 4.51 6.71 12.66
CA MET A 82 5.14 5.73 13.55
C MET A 82 6.50 5.24 13.05
N SER A 83 6.97 5.73 11.90
CA SER A 83 8.24 5.29 11.30
C SER A 83 8.92 6.38 10.50
N THR A 84 10.21 6.17 10.25
CA THR A 84 11.05 6.95 9.34
C THR A 84 11.00 6.42 7.91
N ILE A 85 10.09 5.49 7.61
CA ILE A 85 9.98 4.90 6.27
C ILE A 85 9.67 6.01 5.27
N PRO A 86 10.40 6.09 4.15
CA PRO A 86 10.02 6.99 3.07
C PRO A 86 8.73 6.51 2.41
N ILE A 87 7.58 7.02 2.84
CA ILE A 87 6.26 6.64 2.32
C ILE A 87 5.68 7.79 1.50
N PRO A 88 4.99 7.56 0.37
CA PRO A 88 4.26 8.63 -0.31
C PRO A 88 3.36 9.38 0.66
N ARG A 89 3.40 10.72 0.63
CA ARG A 89 2.48 11.53 1.44
C ARG A 89 1.14 11.61 0.71
N PRO A 90 0.04 11.03 1.25
CA PRO A 90 -1.27 11.15 0.63
C PRO A 90 -1.77 12.59 0.73
N ILE A 91 -2.21 13.16 -0.40
CA ILE A 91 -2.69 14.54 -0.49
C ILE A 91 -4.21 14.54 -0.60
N LEU A 92 -4.76 13.84 -1.59
CA LEU A 92 -6.20 13.85 -1.86
C LEU A 92 -6.69 12.50 -2.37
N GLY A 93 -7.83 12.06 -1.85
CA GLY A 93 -8.64 10.99 -2.41
C GLY A 93 -9.75 11.56 -3.28
N VAL A 94 -9.88 11.07 -4.51
CA VAL A 94 -10.89 11.52 -5.48
C VAL A 94 -11.80 10.34 -5.81
N SER A 95 -13.10 10.50 -5.56
CA SER A 95 -14.12 9.54 -5.98
C SER A 95 -15.25 10.27 -6.69
N CYS A 96 -15.44 9.94 -7.96
CA CYS A 96 -16.49 10.50 -8.82
C CYS A 96 -16.96 9.46 -9.85
N SER A 97 -17.93 9.84 -10.69
CA SER A 97 -18.48 8.95 -11.73
C SER A 97 -17.45 8.48 -12.76
N ALA A 98 -16.31 9.17 -12.88
CA ALA A 98 -15.24 8.80 -13.80
C ALA A 98 -14.24 7.80 -13.20
N GLY A 99 -14.23 7.60 -11.88
CA GLY A 99 -13.30 6.69 -11.22
C GLY A 99 -12.90 7.09 -9.81
N ASN A 100 -11.93 6.34 -9.29
CA ASN A 100 -11.37 6.45 -7.95
C ASN A 100 -9.85 6.62 -8.04
N TRP A 101 -9.29 7.62 -7.36
CA TRP A 101 -7.85 7.88 -7.38
C TRP A 101 -7.34 8.39 -6.04
N ILE A 102 -6.06 8.12 -5.78
CA ILE A 102 -5.29 8.81 -4.74
C ILE A 102 -4.22 9.67 -5.42
N ILE A 103 -4.18 10.94 -5.04
CA ILE A 103 -3.11 11.87 -5.38
C ILE A 103 -2.15 11.93 -4.19
N MET A 104 -0.87 11.65 -4.44
CA MET A 104 0.18 11.57 -3.41
C MET A 104 1.49 12.15 -3.93
N THR A 105 2.48 12.35 -3.07
CA THR A 105 3.83 12.75 -3.52
C THR A 105 4.47 11.64 -4.33
N ARG A 106 5.13 11.99 -5.43
CA ARG A 106 5.93 11.06 -6.22
C ARG A 106 7.20 10.66 -5.47
N ILE A 107 7.50 9.37 -5.46
CA ILE A 107 8.77 8.84 -5.00
C ILE A 107 9.74 8.77 -6.19
N LYS A 108 10.98 9.22 -5.99
CA LYS A 108 12.04 9.16 -7.01
C LYS A 108 12.74 7.81 -6.99
N GLY A 109 13.36 7.43 -8.09
CA GLY A 109 14.12 6.19 -8.23
C GLY A 109 13.40 5.16 -9.10
N VAL A 110 13.87 3.93 -9.03
CA VAL A 110 13.33 2.77 -9.74
C VAL A 110 12.81 1.73 -8.76
N THR A 111 11.97 0.79 -9.20
CA THR A 111 11.57 -0.32 -8.33
C THR A 111 12.74 -1.26 -8.12
N LEU A 112 12.93 -1.78 -6.91
CA LEU A 112 13.96 -2.79 -6.63
C LEU A 112 13.79 -4.00 -7.56
N GLY A 113 12.55 -4.44 -7.79
CA GLY A 113 12.25 -5.53 -8.71
C GLY A 113 12.77 -5.34 -10.14
N SER A 114 12.93 -4.09 -10.60
CA SER A 114 13.47 -3.82 -11.94
C SER A 114 14.99 -3.95 -12.05
N ILE A 115 15.71 -3.92 -10.93
CA ILE A 115 17.19 -3.92 -10.90
C ILE A 115 17.80 -5.04 -10.05
N ILE A 116 16.99 -5.78 -9.28
CA ILE A 116 17.45 -6.76 -8.29
C ILE A 116 18.32 -7.88 -8.89
N GLU A 117 18.09 -8.25 -10.14
CA GLU A 117 18.85 -9.30 -10.82
C GLU A 117 20.28 -8.88 -11.16
N GLN A 118 20.48 -7.61 -11.48
CA GLN A 118 21.74 -7.09 -12.01
C GLN A 118 22.53 -6.31 -10.95
N MET A 119 21.91 -5.99 -9.80
CA MET A 119 22.57 -5.21 -8.77
C MET A 119 23.57 -6.04 -7.94
N PRO A 120 24.65 -5.43 -7.46
CA PRO A 120 25.59 -6.06 -6.53
C PRO A 120 24.93 -6.55 -5.24
N ASP A 121 25.44 -7.66 -4.69
CA ASP A 121 24.94 -8.23 -3.42
C ASP A 121 25.11 -7.26 -2.24
N GLU A 122 26.18 -6.46 -2.23
CA GLU A 122 26.41 -5.45 -1.19
C GLU A 122 25.31 -4.37 -1.15
N ASP A 123 24.81 -3.98 -2.32
CA ASP A 123 23.73 -2.99 -2.42
C ASP A 123 22.40 -3.61 -1.98
N LEU A 124 22.13 -4.86 -2.38
CA LEU A 124 20.96 -5.58 -1.91
C LEU A 124 20.98 -5.75 -0.38
N GLN A 125 22.13 -6.11 0.20
CA GLN A 125 22.30 -6.19 1.66
C GLN A 125 22.07 -4.84 2.35
N ARG A 126 22.55 -3.73 1.76
CA ARG A 126 22.31 -2.39 2.31
C ARG A 126 20.84 -2.01 2.27
N ILE A 127 20.14 -2.33 1.18
CA ILE A 127 18.70 -2.08 1.03
C ILE A 127 17.92 -2.91 2.04
N THR A 128 18.24 -4.19 2.16
CA THR A 128 17.49 -5.10 3.02
C THR A 128 17.75 -4.78 4.50
N ALA A 129 18.96 -4.34 4.87
CA ALA A 129 19.25 -3.81 6.21
C ALA A 129 18.44 -2.54 6.53
N GLN A 130 18.26 -1.62 5.57
CA GLN A 130 17.38 -0.45 5.75
C GLN A 130 15.93 -0.89 5.96
N LEU A 131 15.43 -1.82 5.12
CA LEU A 131 14.08 -2.38 5.25
C LEU A 131 13.88 -3.05 6.62
N HIS A 132 14.88 -3.80 7.13
CA HIS A 132 14.82 -4.37 8.46
C HIS A 132 14.60 -3.30 9.53
N ALA A 133 15.44 -2.26 9.53
CA ALA A 133 15.35 -1.17 10.49
C ALA A 133 14.00 -0.44 10.43
N TYR A 134 13.44 -0.30 9.23
CA TYR A 134 12.12 0.26 8.99
C TYR A 134 10.98 -0.59 9.55
N PHE A 135 10.97 -1.90 9.28
CA PHE A 135 9.91 -2.78 9.78
C PHE A 135 9.97 -2.97 11.29
N LEU A 136 11.16 -2.92 11.90
CA LEU A 136 11.28 -2.88 13.36
C LEU A 136 10.60 -1.66 13.97
N GLN A 137 10.60 -0.51 13.30
CA GLN A 137 9.90 0.68 13.80
C GLN A 137 8.37 0.48 13.77
N LEU A 138 7.83 -0.09 12.69
CA LEU A 138 6.40 -0.43 12.61
C LEU A 138 6.03 -1.46 13.68
N ALA A 139 6.87 -2.48 13.88
CA ALA A 139 6.67 -3.54 14.86
C ALA A 139 6.76 -3.05 16.31
N SER A 140 7.59 -2.03 16.58
CA SER A 140 7.74 -1.46 17.92
C SER A 140 6.56 -0.57 18.36
N SER A 141 5.63 -0.27 17.46
CA SER A 141 4.55 0.66 17.72
C SER A 141 3.29 -0.08 18.19
N PHE A 142 2.95 0.07 19.46
CA PHE A 142 1.81 -0.59 20.11
C PHE A 142 0.45 0.08 19.86
N CYS A 143 0.31 0.92 18.84
CA CYS A 143 -0.91 1.71 18.60
C CYS A 143 -1.98 0.94 17.80
N GLY A 144 -2.28 -0.29 18.21
CA GLY A 144 -3.26 -1.16 17.55
C GLY A 144 -4.63 -1.14 18.23
N PRO A 145 -5.72 -1.40 17.49
CA PRO A 145 -7.06 -1.50 18.09
C PRO A 145 -7.29 -2.78 18.91
N PHE A 146 -6.36 -3.73 18.85
CA PHE A 146 -6.51 -5.03 19.49
C PHE A 146 -5.74 -5.09 20.81
N GLN A 147 -6.37 -5.70 21.82
CA GLN A 147 -5.77 -5.87 23.14
C GLN A 147 -4.56 -6.82 23.12
N ASN A 148 -4.65 -7.88 22.31
CA ASN A 148 -3.62 -8.89 22.14
C ASN A 148 -3.83 -9.65 20.83
N LEU A 149 -2.91 -10.57 20.53
CA LEU A 149 -2.93 -11.34 19.30
C LEU A 149 -4.12 -12.29 19.23
N GLU A 150 -4.49 -12.92 20.35
CA GLU A 150 -5.63 -13.83 20.40
C GLU A 150 -6.94 -13.15 20.01
N ALA A 151 -7.24 -11.98 20.61
CA ALA A 151 -8.42 -11.20 20.29
C ALA A 151 -8.47 -10.79 18.80
N MET A 152 -7.33 -10.39 18.24
CA MET A 152 -7.22 -10.10 16.82
C MET A 152 -7.49 -11.35 15.99
N MET A 153 -6.77 -12.45 16.25
CA MET A 153 -6.84 -13.69 15.48
C MET A 153 -8.22 -14.34 15.54
N ASP A 154 -8.91 -14.28 16.68
CA ASP A 154 -10.29 -14.77 16.82
C ASP A 154 -11.26 -13.91 16.00
N GLN A 155 -11.12 -12.57 16.05
CA GLN A 155 -11.94 -11.66 15.26
C GLN A 155 -11.72 -11.86 13.75
N ILE A 156 -10.48 -12.12 13.35
CA ILE A 156 -10.11 -12.45 11.97
C ILE A 156 -10.10 -13.95 11.72
N GLY A 157 -10.76 -14.79 12.53
CA GLY A 157 -10.87 -16.26 12.38
C GLY A 157 -9.63 -16.99 11.84
N CYS A 158 -8.43 -16.52 12.20
CA CYS A 158 -7.16 -17.03 11.72
C CYS A 158 -6.65 -18.09 12.70
N LYS A 159 -6.26 -19.25 12.16
CA LYS A 159 -5.84 -20.41 12.96
C LYS A 159 -4.33 -20.59 13.06
N LEU A 160 -3.57 -19.65 12.52
CA LEU A 160 -2.10 -19.68 12.54
C LEU A 160 -1.54 -19.53 13.96
N ARG A 161 -0.22 -19.60 14.07
CA ARG A 161 0.48 -19.57 15.35
C ARG A 161 0.15 -18.31 16.17
N ARG A 162 0.00 -18.51 17.48
CA ARG A 162 -0.34 -17.47 18.47
C ARG A 162 0.84 -17.08 19.36
N ASP A 163 1.91 -17.85 19.33
CA ASP A 163 3.14 -17.67 20.10
C ASP A 163 4.17 -16.77 19.38
N CYS A 164 3.71 -15.71 18.73
CA CYS A 164 4.58 -14.84 17.90
C CYS A 164 4.67 -13.38 18.37
N GLY A 165 4.08 -13.05 19.53
CA GLY A 165 4.09 -11.71 20.10
C GLY A 165 2.79 -10.92 19.84
N PRO A 166 2.75 -9.63 20.22
CA PRO A 166 1.57 -8.79 20.03
C PRO A 166 1.33 -8.47 18.56
N PRO A 167 0.10 -8.08 18.16
CA PRO A 167 -0.18 -7.54 16.83
C PRO A 167 0.71 -6.35 16.51
N VAL A 168 1.19 -6.30 15.28
CA VAL A 168 2.01 -5.21 14.75
C VAL A 168 1.41 -4.66 13.48
N PHE A 169 1.72 -3.40 13.18
CA PHE A 169 1.34 -2.82 11.89
C PHE A 169 2.28 -3.33 10.79
N THR A 170 1.72 -3.88 9.73
CA THR A 170 2.44 -4.49 8.61
C THR A 170 2.10 -3.80 7.30
N HIS A 171 3.00 -3.86 6.32
CA HIS A 171 2.73 -3.41 4.96
C HIS A 171 1.69 -4.32 4.29
N GLY A 172 1.74 -5.62 4.60
CA GLY A 172 0.78 -6.62 4.12
C GLY A 172 0.99 -7.06 2.67
N ASP A 173 1.83 -6.37 1.91
CA ASP A 173 2.23 -6.73 0.54
C ASP A 173 3.70 -6.37 0.26
N LEU A 174 4.60 -6.90 1.10
CA LEU A 174 6.02 -6.59 0.99
C LEU A 174 6.61 -7.25 -0.26
N ALA A 175 6.91 -6.43 -1.26
CA ALA A 175 7.35 -6.90 -2.56
C ALA A 175 8.52 -6.06 -3.08
N CYS A 176 9.47 -6.65 -3.80
CA CYS A 176 10.53 -5.87 -4.42
C CYS A 176 10.00 -4.82 -5.43
N HIS A 177 8.82 -5.02 -6.02
CA HIS A 177 8.19 -4.02 -6.89
C HIS A 177 7.53 -2.87 -6.11
N ASN A 178 7.29 -3.06 -4.80
CA ASN A 178 6.77 -2.05 -3.88
C ASN A 178 7.88 -1.29 -3.14
N ILE A 179 9.15 -1.61 -3.41
CA ILE A 179 10.31 -0.88 -2.89
C ILE A 179 10.91 -0.01 -3.99
N MET A 180 11.01 1.29 -3.73
CA MET A 180 11.69 2.26 -4.58
C MET A 180 13.11 2.48 -4.05
N VAL A 181 14.07 2.49 -4.97
CA VAL A 181 15.49 2.63 -4.67
C VAL A 181 16.14 3.65 -5.60
N ASP A 182 17.15 4.33 -5.07
CA ASP A 182 18.09 5.10 -5.87
C ASP A 182 19.20 4.18 -6.36
N PRO A 183 19.31 3.90 -7.68
CA PRO A 183 20.29 2.97 -8.21
C PRO A 183 21.73 3.46 -8.06
N GLU A 184 21.97 4.77 -7.87
CA GLU A 184 23.32 5.32 -7.71
C GLU A 184 23.81 5.17 -6.26
N SER A 185 22.92 5.39 -5.28
CA SER A 185 23.30 5.36 -3.87
C SER A 185 22.96 4.06 -3.14
N GLY A 186 22.13 3.19 -3.72
CA GLY A 186 21.65 1.96 -3.06
C GLY A 186 20.76 2.25 -1.84
N ASN A 187 20.17 3.44 -1.77
CA ASN A 187 19.29 3.83 -0.68
C ASN A 187 17.83 3.55 -1.03
N VAL A 188 17.06 3.12 -0.02
CA VAL A 188 15.60 3.02 -0.15
C VAL A 188 15.03 4.44 -0.21
N THR A 189 14.45 4.80 -1.34
CA THR A 189 13.81 6.10 -1.56
C THR A 189 12.31 6.06 -1.32
N GLY A 190 11.71 4.87 -1.28
CA GLY A 190 10.35 4.73 -0.81
C GLY A 190 9.82 3.30 -0.66
N VAL A 191 8.78 3.16 0.16
CA VAL A 191 7.91 1.98 0.23
C VAL A 191 6.52 2.41 -0.22
N ILE A 192 6.00 1.78 -1.27
CA ILE A 192 4.75 2.14 -1.94
C ILE A 192 3.73 1.00 -1.85
N ASP A 193 2.48 1.28 -2.22
CA ASP A 193 1.39 0.31 -2.29
C ASP A 193 0.90 -0.24 -0.93
N TRP A 194 0.45 0.67 -0.07
CA TRP A 194 -0.01 0.38 1.30
C TRP A 194 -1.47 -0.12 1.36
N GLU A 195 -2.02 -0.64 0.27
CA GLU A 195 -3.45 -0.97 0.21
C GLU A 195 -3.82 -2.24 1.00
N GLN A 196 -2.85 -3.13 1.20
CA GLN A 196 -2.98 -4.36 1.99
C GLN A 196 -2.50 -4.21 3.44
N ALA A 197 -2.09 -3.01 3.85
CA ALA A 197 -1.59 -2.77 5.18
C ALA A 197 -2.63 -3.15 6.23
N MET A 198 -2.18 -3.68 7.37
CA MET A 198 -3.04 -4.19 8.43
C MET A 198 -2.32 -4.22 9.76
N TRP A 199 -3.09 -4.34 10.84
CA TRP A 199 -2.58 -4.92 12.08
C TRP A 199 -2.63 -6.44 11.93
N GLY A 200 -1.50 -7.10 12.10
CA GLY A 200 -1.36 -8.54 11.87
C GLY A 200 -0.35 -9.17 12.81
N PRO A 201 -0.22 -10.51 12.77
CA PRO A 201 0.82 -11.21 13.51
C PRO A 201 2.22 -10.73 13.09
N PRO A 202 3.22 -10.70 13.99
CA PRO A 202 4.58 -10.26 13.65
C PRO A 202 5.25 -10.99 12.49
N PHE A 203 4.89 -12.26 12.27
CA PHE A 203 5.41 -13.04 11.14
C PHE A 203 4.77 -12.67 9.78
N TRP A 204 3.69 -11.89 9.76
CA TRP A 204 2.89 -11.68 8.56
C TRP A 204 3.63 -10.95 7.44
N GLU A 205 4.43 -9.95 7.81
CA GLU A 205 5.28 -9.22 6.87
C GLU A 205 6.27 -10.16 6.19
N MET A 206 6.79 -11.15 6.93
CA MET A 206 7.68 -12.17 6.39
C MET A 206 7.00 -13.11 5.42
N VAL A 207 5.83 -13.63 5.80
CA VAL A 207 5.02 -14.53 4.95
C VAL A 207 4.72 -13.84 3.63
N LYS A 208 4.23 -12.59 3.67
CA LYS A 208 3.95 -11.79 2.47
C LYS A 208 5.21 -11.47 1.67
N GLY A 209 6.30 -11.13 2.34
CA GLY A 209 7.62 -10.91 1.74
C GLY A 209 8.09 -12.08 0.86
N ARG A 210 8.08 -13.30 1.43
CA ARG A 210 8.55 -14.52 0.74
C ARG A 210 7.61 -14.98 -0.37
N MET A 211 6.32 -14.72 -0.20
CA MET A 211 5.30 -15.04 -1.21
C MET A 211 5.20 -14.04 -2.33
N SER A 212 5.79 -12.86 -2.17
CA SER A 212 5.77 -11.84 -3.19
C SER A 212 6.43 -12.37 -4.46
N LEU A 213 5.57 -12.70 -5.42
CA LEU A 213 5.95 -13.08 -6.77
C LEU A 213 6.50 -11.80 -7.39
N VAL A 214 7.81 -11.67 -7.48
CA VAL A 214 8.40 -10.80 -8.49
C VAL A 214 7.74 -11.20 -9.80
N ALA A 215 7.09 -10.23 -10.42
CA ALA A 215 6.09 -10.41 -11.46
C ALA A 215 6.36 -11.63 -12.36
N TYR A 216 5.42 -12.57 -12.34
CA TYR A 216 5.14 -13.58 -13.36
C TYR A 216 6.01 -14.85 -13.48
N ASP A 217 7.19 -14.99 -12.87
CA ASP A 217 7.90 -16.28 -12.87
C ASP A 217 8.70 -16.53 -11.57
N PRO A 218 8.28 -17.50 -10.73
CA PRO A 218 8.98 -17.86 -9.49
C PRO A 218 10.40 -18.41 -9.73
N ASN A 219 10.75 -18.76 -10.98
CA ASN A 219 12.07 -19.28 -11.33
C ASN A 219 13.05 -18.19 -11.80
N THR A 220 12.66 -16.91 -11.75
CA THR A 220 13.57 -15.82 -12.07
C THR A 220 14.65 -15.67 -11.00
N VAL A 221 15.84 -15.25 -11.43
CA VAL A 221 16.97 -14.98 -10.53
C VAL A 221 16.58 -13.91 -9.51
N GLY A 222 15.74 -12.95 -9.90
CA GLY A 222 15.25 -11.89 -9.02
C GLY A 222 14.43 -12.39 -7.83
N VAL A 223 13.52 -13.36 -8.06
CA VAL A 223 12.72 -13.98 -6.97
C VAL A 223 13.63 -14.68 -5.97
N ALA A 224 14.57 -15.51 -6.45
CA ALA A 224 15.47 -16.25 -5.59
C ALA A 224 16.37 -15.30 -4.76
N ARG A 225 16.87 -14.22 -5.37
CA ARG A 225 17.66 -13.18 -4.69
C ARG A 225 16.84 -12.46 -3.62
N TRP A 226 15.61 -12.05 -3.96
CA TRP A 226 14.69 -11.41 -3.03
C TRP A 226 14.39 -12.30 -1.81
N GLN A 227 13.93 -13.54 -2.05
CA GLN A 227 13.57 -14.48 -0.99
C GLN A 227 14.76 -14.80 -0.07
N SER A 228 15.94 -15.01 -0.67
CA SER A 228 17.17 -15.26 0.10
C SER A 228 17.56 -14.07 0.95
N SER A 229 17.39 -12.84 0.44
CA SER A 229 17.68 -11.62 1.19
C SER A 229 16.73 -11.40 2.38
N LEU A 230 15.45 -11.76 2.22
CA LEU A 230 14.46 -11.64 3.29
C LEU A 230 14.72 -12.62 4.43
N ALA A 231 15.10 -13.87 4.11
CA ALA A 231 15.41 -14.90 5.10
C ALA A 231 16.51 -14.45 6.09
N GLY A 232 17.47 -13.65 5.62
CA GLY A 232 18.53 -13.09 6.46
C GLY A 232 18.09 -12.01 7.45
N ILE A 233 16.88 -11.47 7.29
CA ILE A 233 16.42 -10.27 8.01
C ILE A 233 15.18 -10.52 8.84
N LEU A 234 14.14 -11.08 8.22
CA LEU A 234 12.87 -11.35 8.88
C LEU A 234 12.85 -12.75 9.53
N GLY A 235 13.97 -13.50 9.43
CA GLY A 235 14.18 -14.81 10.04
C GLY A 235 13.90 -16.00 9.12
N THR A 236 14.04 -17.20 9.66
CA THR A 236 13.64 -18.46 9.01
C THR A 236 12.59 -19.18 9.85
N GLY A 237 11.90 -20.15 9.26
CA GLY A 237 10.65 -20.70 9.80
C GLY A 237 9.44 -20.09 9.09
N PHE A 238 8.24 -20.51 9.47
CA PHE A 238 6.95 -20.14 8.87
C PHE A 238 6.49 -20.95 7.64
N GLU A 239 7.01 -22.17 7.42
CA GLU A 239 6.61 -23.01 6.27
C GLU A 239 5.13 -23.43 6.33
N GLU A 240 4.55 -23.55 7.53
CA GLU A 240 3.13 -23.81 7.70
C GLU A 240 2.28 -22.61 7.26
N GLU A 241 2.63 -21.41 7.75
CA GLU A 241 1.98 -20.14 7.40
C GLU A 241 2.11 -19.83 5.91
N LEU A 242 3.30 -20.05 5.34
CA LEU A 242 3.55 -19.91 3.90
C LEU A 242 2.68 -20.88 3.10
N GLY A 243 2.60 -22.14 3.53
CA GLY A 243 1.75 -23.14 2.90
C GLY A 243 0.26 -22.80 2.98
N GLU A 244 -0.20 -22.21 4.09
CA GLU A 244 -1.59 -21.75 4.24
C GLU A 244 -1.93 -20.57 3.32
N GLU A 245 -1.05 -19.57 3.26
CA GLU A 245 -1.27 -18.42 2.39
C GLU A 245 -1.14 -18.83 0.91
N GLN A 246 -0.24 -19.76 0.57
CA GLN A 246 -0.14 -20.32 -0.79
C GLN A 246 -1.42 -21.06 -1.20
N ARG A 247 -1.97 -21.91 -0.32
CA ARG A 247 -3.28 -22.55 -0.56
C ARG A 247 -4.38 -21.52 -0.76
N THR A 248 -4.35 -20.41 -0.03
CA THR A 248 -5.34 -19.33 -0.17
C THR A 248 -5.30 -18.68 -1.56
N LEU A 249 -4.11 -18.54 -2.15
CA LEU A 249 -3.94 -18.02 -3.51
C LEU A 249 -4.33 -19.03 -4.60
N GLU A 250 -3.97 -20.30 -4.43
CA GLU A 250 -4.22 -21.38 -5.40
C GLU A 250 -5.71 -21.73 -5.54
N TRP A 251 -6.48 -21.62 -4.45
CA TRP A 251 -7.92 -21.89 -4.45
C TRP A 251 -8.77 -20.73 -4.99
N GLY A 252 -8.15 -19.78 -5.72
CA GLY A 252 -8.72 -18.59 -6.33
C GLY A 252 -10.24 -18.59 -6.44
N ILE A 253 -10.92 -18.10 -5.39
CA ILE A 253 -12.33 -17.75 -5.51
C ILE A 253 -12.36 -16.56 -6.48
N PRO A 254 -13.06 -16.66 -7.63
CA PRO A 254 -13.23 -15.53 -8.53
C PRO A 254 -13.73 -14.33 -7.72
N TRP A 255 -13.16 -13.15 -7.94
CA TRP A 255 -13.52 -11.92 -7.22
C TRP A 255 -15.04 -11.70 -7.18
N ASP A 256 -15.75 -12.13 -8.21
CA ASP A 256 -17.21 -12.07 -8.38
C ASP A 256 -18.00 -12.84 -7.29
N ALA A 257 -17.40 -13.88 -6.68
CA ALA A 257 -18.02 -14.63 -5.59
C ALA A 257 -17.89 -13.95 -4.22
N LEU A 258 -17.10 -12.88 -4.08
CA LEU A 258 -17.05 -12.04 -2.87
C LEU A 258 -18.19 -11.01 -2.80
N GLU A 259 -18.87 -10.72 -3.92
CA GLU A 259 -20.06 -9.85 -3.92
C GLU A 259 -21.35 -10.58 -3.55
N SER A 260 -21.33 -11.92 -3.48
CA SER A 260 -22.51 -12.76 -3.22
C SER A 260 -22.54 -13.38 -1.80
N GLU A 261 -22.15 -12.63 -0.76
CA GLU A 261 -22.40 -13.05 0.63
C GLU A 261 -23.86 -12.85 1.06
N HIS A 262 -24.78 -13.58 0.43
CA HIS A 262 -26.11 -13.90 0.98
C HIS A 262 -26.31 -15.41 1.20
N SER A 263 -25.29 -16.25 0.96
CA SER A 263 -25.42 -17.72 0.93
C SER A 263 -24.71 -18.44 2.08
N GLY A 264 -24.91 -17.97 3.33
CA GLY A 264 -24.91 -18.81 4.55
C GLY A 264 -23.68 -19.66 4.93
N HIS A 265 -22.61 -19.67 4.15
CA HIS A 265 -21.37 -20.39 4.46
C HIS A 265 -20.35 -19.39 5.02
N ARG A 266 -19.91 -19.62 6.26
CA ARG A 266 -18.89 -18.78 6.93
C ARG A 266 -17.58 -18.86 6.14
N ALA A 267 -17.26 -17.80 5.40
CA ALA A 267 -15.97 -17.66 4.74
C ALA A 267 -14.85 -17.63 5.79
N HIS A 268 -13.78 -18.41 5.55
CA HIS A 268 -12.54 -18.26 6.28
C HIS A 268 -12.03 -16.82 6.01
N PRO A 269 -11.77 -16.01 7.04
CA PRO A 269 -11.29 -14.64 6.87
C PRO A 269 -9.97 -14.63 6.10
N ARG A 270 -10.06 -14.25 4.83
CA ARG A 270 -8.99 -14.33 3.82
C ARG A 270 -8.06 -13.14 3.95
N SER A 271 -6.80 -13.31 3.55
CA SER A 271 -5.77 -12.27 3.50
C SER A 271 -6.20 -10.98 2.77
N ALA A 272 -7.15 -11.08 1.82
CA ALA A 272 -7.76 -9.92 1.13
C ALA A 272 -8.74 -9.08 1.99
N ASN A 273 -9.26 -9.62 3.10
CA ASN A 273 -10.25 -8.96 3.97
C ASN A 273 -9.64 -8.35 5.24
N ILE A 274 -8.36 -8.56 5.51
CA ILE A 274 -7.74 -8.10 6.78
C ILE A 274 -7.37 -6.61 6.71
N GLY A 275 -7.02 -6.08 5.53
CA GLY A 275 -6.82 -4.63 5.34
C GLY A 275 -8.08 -3.79 5.64
N VAL A 276 -9.28 -4.40 5.60
CA VAL A 276 -10.55 -3.73 5.91
C VAL A 276 -10.75 -3.53 7.43
N LEU A 277 -10.06 -4.28 8.29
CA LEU A 277 -10.17 -4.11 9.75
C LEU A 277 -9.54 -2.81 10.26
N ILE A 278 -8.68 -2.15 9.49
CA ILE A 278 -8.10 -0.84 9.86
C ILE A 278 -9.19 0.23 10.08
N LEU A 279 -10.36 0.11 9.44
CA LEU A 279 -11.31 1.22 9.31
C LEU A 279 -12.73 0.98 9.88
N ARG A 280 -12.96 -0.14 10.57
CA ARG A 280 -14.26 -0.38 11.25
C ARG A 280 -14.27 -0.01 12.74
N LEU A 281 -13.17 0.56 13.23
CA LEU A 281 -13.04 1.16 14.57
C LEU A 281 -12.67 2.64 14.42
#